data_AF-A0A7S1DUD0-F1
#
_entry.id   AF-A0A7S1DUD0-F1
#
_cell.length_a   1.000
_cell.length_b   1.000
_cell.length_c   1.000
_cell.angle_alpha   90.00
_cell.angle_beta   90.00
_cell.angle_gamma   90.00
#
_symmetry.space_group_name_H-M   'P 1'
#
loop_
_entity.id
_entity.type
_entity.pdbx_description
1 polymer ?
#
loop_
_entity_poly.entity_id
_entity_poly.type
_entity_poly.pdbx_seq_one_letter_code
_entity_poly.pdbx_strand_id
1 'polypeptide(L)'
;ELSESFGNSAEAEAAQELSALHLAEQASPVVRLLDATLYDALQDGASDIHFECQLRGMKIRSRIDGVMLDVKTIDGVQAAEQLVSRLKVMAELDIGERRLPQDGRFKLRVQGREVDFRLSIMPSVFGEDAVVRVLDRAQVEAQGTLTLD
;
A
#
# COMPACT_ATOMS: atom_id res chain seq x y z
N GLU A 1 -0.13 -17.71 -43.06
CA GLU A 1 0.08 -16.40 -42.41
C GLU A 1 -1.27 -15.70 -42.33
N LEU A 2 -1.81 -15.54 -41.12
CA LEU A 2 -2.89 -14.61 -40.79
C LEU A 2 -2.77 -14.34 -39.30
N SER A 3 -2.07 -13.25 -38.98
CA SER A 3 -1.92 -12.69 -37.65
C SER A 3 -3.18 -11.89 -37.30
N GLU A 4 -4.07 -12.47 -36.51
CA GLU A 4 -5.16 -11.74 -35.88
C GLU A 4 -4.66 -11.17 -34.55
N SER A 5 -4.14 -9.94 -34.65
CA SER A 5 -4.00 -9.03 -33.53
C SER A 5 -5.39 -8.56 -33.11
N PHE A 6 -5.88 -9.03 -31.97
CA PHE A 6 -7.08 -8.47 -31.34
C PHE A 6 -6.89 -8.34 -29.83
N GLY A 7 -7.03 -7.09 -29.38
CA GLY A 7 -7.56 -6.80 -28.05
C GLY A 7 -6.52 -6.58 -26.97
N ASN A 8 -5.75 -5.51 -27.07
CA ASN A 8 -5.22 -4.85 -25.88
C ASN A 8 -6.40 -4.20 -25.11
N SER A 9 -7.20 -5.01 -24.43
CA SER A 9 -8.16 -4.56 -23.41
C SER A 9 -7.44 -4.50 -22.07
N ALA A 10 -6.43 -3.63 -21.99
CA ALA A 10 -6.05 -3.05 -20.71
C ALA A 10 -7.07 -1.94 -20.44
N GLU A 11 -8.25 -2.34 -19.97
CA GLU A 11 -9.11 -1.41 -19.23
C GLU A 11 -8.22 -0.84 -18.12
N ALA A 12 -7.89 0.44 -18.24
CA ALA A 12 -7.24 1.15 -17.16
C ALA A 12 -8.20 1.10 -15.97
N GLU A 13 -7.99 0.14 -15.07
CA GLU A 13 -8.61 0.16 -13.75
C GLU A 13 -8.45 1.56 -13.21
N ALA A 14 -9.57 2.24 -12.99
CA ALA A 14 -9.57 3.57 -12.43
C ALA A 14 -8.89 3.47 -11.06
N ALA A 15 -7.66 3.97 -10.96
CA ALA A 15 -6.92 4.01 -9.72
C ALA A 15 -7.81 4.64 -8.64
N GLN A 16 -7.97 3.94 -7.53
CA GLN A 16 -8.86 4.38 -6.46
C GLN A 16 -8.37 5.74 -5.92
N GLU A 17 -9.26 6.74 -5.85
CA GLU A 17 -8.91 8.07 -5.35
C GLU A 17 -8.67 8.02 -3.84
N LEU A 18 -7.54 8.57 -3.41
CA LEU A 18 -7.12 8.69 -2.02
C LEU A 18 -7.08 10.18 -1.66
N SER A 19 -8.17 10.65 -1.06
CA SER A 19 -8.36 12.04 -0.65
C SER A 19 -9.12 12.13 0.66
N ALA A 20 -8.99 13.25 1.38
CA ALA A 20 -9.69 13.47 2.64
C ALA A 20 -11.23 13.30 2.53
N LEU A 21 -11.81 13.66 1.38
CA LEU A 21 -13.23 13.44 1.09
C LEU A 21 -13.55 11.95 0.98
N HIS A 22 -12.76 11.20 0.20
CA HIS A 22 -12.91 9.75 0.04
C HIS A 22 -12.81 9.00 1.37
N LEU A 23 -11.91 9.41 2.25
CA LEU A 23 -11.77 8.86 3.60
C LEU A 23 -13.06 9.04 4.43
N ALA A 24 -13.71 10.20 4.32
CA ALA A 24 -14.94 10.50 5.06
C ALA A 24 -16.13 9.66 4.58
N GLU A 25 -16.14 9.25 3.31
CA GLU A 25 -17.18 8.42 2.70
C GLU A 25 -17.02 6.92 2.99
N GLN A 26 -15.86 6.48 3.52
CA GLN A 26 -15.62 5.07 3.82
C GLN A 26 -16.49 4.56 4.99
N ALA A 27 -17.41 3.65 4.65
CA ALA A 27 -18.29 3.01 5.63
C ALA A 27 -17.57 1.98 6.51
N SER A 28 -16.56 1.28 5.97
CA SER A 28 -15.77 0.31 6.73
C SER A 28 -14.69 1.02 7.55
N PRO A 29 -14.66 0.87 8.90
CA PRO A 29 -13.63 1.47 9.74
C PRO A 29 -12.21 1.03 9.37
N VAL A 30 -12.06 -0.22 8.94
CA VAL A 30 -10.76 -0.78 8.54
C VAL A 30 -10.27 -0.17 7.24
N VAL A 31 -11.15 -0.04 6.24
CA VAL A 31 -10.79 0.59 4.96
C VAL A 31 -10.42 2.04 5.19
N ARG A 32 -11.22 2.77 5.98
CA ARG A 32 -10.91 4.16 6.35
C ARG A 32 -9.57 4.29 7.06
N LEU A 33 -9.27 3.38 8.00
CA LEU A 33 -8.00 3.37 8.71
C LEU A 33 -6.81 3.13 7.78
N LEU A 34 -6.93 2.17 6.86
CA LEU A 34 -5.89 1.87 5.89
C LEU A 34 -5.68 3.04 4.94
N ASP A 35 -6.75 3.56 4.34
CA ASP A 35 -6.72 4.69 3.42
C ASP A 35 -6.11 5.93 4.11
N ALA A 36 -6.49 6.20 5.36
CA ALA A 36 -5.87 7.26 6.17
C ALA A 36 -4.38 7.04 6.41
N THR A 37 -3.99 5.82 6.77
CA THR A 37 -2.57 5.48 7.00
C THR A 37 -1.73 5.67 5.74
N LEU A 38 -2.25 5.24 4.57
CA LEU A 38 -1.57 5.43 3.29
C LEU A 38 -1.51 6.91 2.90
N TYR A 39 -2.59 7.65 3.13
CA TYR A 39 -2.64 9.08 2.84
C TYR A 39 -1.64 9.87 3.69
N ASP A 40 -1.64 9.65 5.01
CA ASP A 40 -0.73 10.31 5.95
C ASP A 40 0.73 9.99 5.58
N ALA A 41 1.04 8.73 5.30
CA ALA A 41 2.38 8.31 4.90
C ALA A 41 2.86 8.98 3.59
N LEU A 42 1.98 9.21 2.62
CA LEU A 42 2.31 9.95 1.42
C LEU A 42 2.56 11.44 1.69
N GLN A 43 1.75 12.07 2.56
CA GLN A 43 1.94 13.47 2.93
C GLN A 43 3.26 13.67 3.69
N ASP A 44 3.62 12.71 4.53
CA ASP A 44 4.88 12.70 5.28
C ASP A 44 6.09 12.30 4.42
N GLY A 45 5.89 11.92 3.16
CA GLY A 45 6.97 11.53 2.24
C GLY A 45 7.62 10.18 2.56
N ALA A 46 6.87 9.23 3.12
CA ALA A 46 7.39 7.91 3.47
C ALA A 46 7.74 7.05 2.24
N SER A 47 8.88 6.35 2.28
CA SER A 47 9.32 5.42 1.22
C SER A 47 8.76 4.01 1.40
N ASP A 48 8.58 3.57 2.64
CA ASP A 48 8.07 2.25 3.00
C ASP A 48 7.12 2.37 4.19
N ILE A 49 6.04 1.60 4.18
CA ILE A 49 5.08 1.47 5.27
C ILE A 49 5.06 0.00 5.67
N HIS A 50 5.37 -0.27 6.92
CA HIS A 50 5.47 -1.60 7.50
C HIS A 50 4.27 -1.85 8.41
N PHE A 51 3.52 -2.91 8.12
CA PHE A 51 2.41 -3.42 8.91
C PHE A 51 2.87 -4.72 9.56
N GLU A 52 3.17 -4.66 10.85
CA GLU A 52 3.77 -5.77 11.59
C GLU A 52 2.77 -6.36 12.58
N CYS A 53 2.38 -7.60 12.36
CA CYS A 53 1.53 -8.34 13.27
C CYS A 53 2.24 -8.61 14.60
N GLN A 54 1.50 -8.42 15.68
CA GLN A 54 1.95 -8.67 17.05
C GLN A 54 0.92 -9.52 17.79
N LEU A 55 1.32 -10.07 18.94
CA LEU A 55 0.47 -10.95 19.75
C LEU A 55 -0.93 -10.37 20.05
N ARG A 56 -1.04 -9.04 20.18
CA ARG A 56 -2.30 -8.35 20.55
C ARG A 56 -2.92 -7.52 19.44
N GLY A 57 -2.34 -7.51 18.24
CA GLY A 57 -2.79 -6.62 17.16
C GLY A 57 -1.69 -6.37 16.13
N MET A 58 -1.46 -5.11 15.78
CA MET A 58 -0.49 -4.72 14.75
C MET A 58 0.21 -3.41 15.11
N LYS A 59 1.47 -3.31 14.70
CA LYS A 59 2.25 -2.08 14.75
C LYS A 59 2.50 -1.59 13.33
N ILE A 60 2.24 -0.31 13.10
CA ILE A 60 2.47 0.35 11.82
C ILE A 60 3.66 1.28 11.97
N ARG A 61 4.67 1.09 11.12
CA ARG A 61 5.88 1.90 11.06
C ARG A 61 6.05 2.47 9.66
N SER A 62 6.60 3.67 9.55
CA SER A 62 6.91 4.28 8.25
C SER A 62 8.38 4.63 8.18
N ARG A 63 8.98 4.40 7.02
CA ARG A 63 10.32 4.91 6.70
C ARG A 63 10.19 6.28 6.08
N ILE A 64 10.58 7.32 6.81
CA ILE A 64 10.58 8.71 6.35
C ILE A 64 12.03 9.18 6.31
N ASP A 65 12.48 9.68 5.17
CA ASP A 65 13.88 10.11 4.95
C ASP A 65 14.93 9.06 5.39
N GLY A 66 14.63 7.78 5.15
CA GLY A 66 15.50 6.65 5.51
C GLY A 66 15.36 6.16 6.96
N VAL A 67 14.71 6.90 7.84
CA VAL A 67 14.53 6.56 9.27
C VAL A 67 13.21 5.84 9.49
N MET A 68 13.25 4.73 10.23
CA MET A 68 12.04 4.00 10.64
C MET A 68 11.40 4.67 11.87
N LEU A 69 10.14 5.07 11.75
CA LEU A 69 9.36 5.71 12.81
C LEU A 69 8.11 4.89 13.11
N ASP A 70 7.75 4.82 14.40
CA ASP A 70 6.51 4.20 14.85
C ASP A 70 5.35 5.19 14.64
N VAL A 71 4.38 4.84 13.80
CA VAL A 71 3.29 5.74 13.41
C VAL A 71 2.01 5.42 14.17
N LYS A 72 1.69 4.13 14.32
CA LYS A 72 0.42 3.71 14.93
C LYS A 72 0.52 2.31 15.53
N THR A 73 -0.27 2.08 16.57
CA THR A 73 -0.54 0.73 17.09
C THR A 73 -2.02 0.47 16.98
N ILE A 74 -2.37 -0.70 16.45
CA ILE A 74 -3.73 -1.17 16.26
C ILE A 74 -3.93 -2.34 17.22
N ASP A 75 -4.89 -2.18 18.12
CA ASP A 75 -5.29 -3.25 19.03
C ASP A 75 -6.28 -4.20 18.36
N GLY A 76 -6.14 -5.49 18.66
CA GLY A 76 -7.03 -6.55 18.17
C GLY A 76 -6.46 -7.27 16.95
N VAL A 77 -6.26 -8.59 17.10
CA VAL A 77 -5.79 -9.47 16.03
C VAL A 77 -6.73 -9.44 14.82
N GLN A 78 -8.04 -9.38 15.05
CA GLN A 78 -9.03 -9.31 13.96
C GLN A 78 -8.86 -8.06 13.09
N ALA A 79 -8.57 -6.90 13.70
CA ALA A 79 -8.35 -5.66 12.96
C ALA A 79 -7.05 -5.74 12.13
N ALA A 80 -5.99 -6.33 12.70
CA ALA A 80 -4.75 -6.59 12.00
C ALA A 80 -4.95 -7.49 10.77
N GLU A 81 -5.68 -8.60 10.93
CA GLU A 81 -6.01 -9.51 9.83
C GLU A 81 -6.85 -8.84 8.73
N GLN A 82 -7.82 -8.02 9.12
CA GLN A 82 -8.66 -7.29 8.17
C GLN A 82 -7.85 -6.25 7.37
N LEU A 83 -6.87 -5.59 7.99
CA LEU A 83 -5.96 -4.67 7.30
C LEU A 83 -5.14 -5.40 6.22
N VAL A 84 -4.52 -6.53 6.57
CA VAL A 84 -3.75 -7.33 5.59
C VAL A 84 -4.66 -7.86 4.49
N SER A 85 -5.85 -8.37 4.83
CA SER A 85 -6.81 -8.83 3.85
C SER A 85 -7.23 -7.73 2.88
N ARG A 86 -7.39 -6.49 3.36
CA ARG A 86 -7.70 -5.35 2.48
C ARG A 86 -6.54 -5.01 1.57
N LEU A 87 -5.30 -5.03 2.07
CA LEU A 87 -4.09 -4.86 1.25
C LEU A 87 -4.00 -5.92 0.15
N LYS A 88 -4.30 -7.20 0.47
CA LYS A 88 -4.36 -8.28 -0.52
C LYS A 88 -5.38 -8.01 -1.62
N VAL A 89 -6.60 -7.59 -1.25
CA VAL A 89 -7.63 -7.22 -2.23
C VAL A 89 -7.15 -6.10 -3.14
N MET A 90 -6.53 -5.05 -2.60
CA MET A 90 -6.04 -3.91 -3.38
C MET A 90 -4.96 -4.31 -4.39
N ALA A 91 -4.18 -5.34 -4.09
CA ALA A 91 -3.10 -5.83 -4.94
C ALA A 91 -3.43 -7.14 -5.69
N GLU A 92 -4.72 -7.52 -5.73
CA GLU A 92 -5.21 -8.74 -6.39
C GLU A 92 -4.52 -10.04 -5.92
N LEU A 93 -4.15 -10.11 -4.64
CA LEU A 93 -3.49 -11.28 -4.04
C LEU A 93 -4.50 -12.28 -3.45
N ASP A 94 -4.07 -13.53 -3.29
CA ASP A 94 -4.90 -14.59 -2.70
C ASP A 94 -5.05 -14.37 -1.19
N ILE A 95 -6.29 -14.04 -0.78
CA ILE A 95 -6.67 -13.79 0.61
C ILE A 95 -6.64 -15.09 1.44
N GLY A 96 -6.93 -16.24 0.81
CA GLY A 96 -6.98 -17.54 1.47
C GLY A 96 -5.60 -18.13 1.75
N GLU A 97 -4.59 -17.79 0.94
CA GLU A 97 -3.22 -18.22 1.18
C GLU A 97 -2.50 -17.30 2.17
N ARG A 98 -1.98 -17.88 3.25
CA ARG A 98 -1.32 -17.16 4.36
C ARG A 98 0.02 -17.79 4.77
N ARG A 99 0.40 -18.90 4.13
CA ARG A 99 1.58 -19.72 4.48
C ARG A 99 2.76 -19.45 3.57
N LEU A 100 2.53 -18.81 2.42
CA LEU A 100 3.55 -18.47 1.45
C LEU A 100 3.67 -16.94 1.32
N PRO A 101 4.89 -16.43 1.08
CA PRO A 101 5.08 -15.05 0.69
C PRO A 101 4.27 -14.69 -0.56
N GLN A 102 3.75 -13.46 -0.60
CA GLN A 102 3.02 -12.93 -1.76
C GLN A 102 3.51 -11.51 -2.09
N ASP A 103 3.68 -11.23 -3.37
CA ASP A 103 4.08 -9.92 -3.87
C ASP A 103 3.08 -9.43 -4.90
N GLY A 104 2.67 -8.18 -4.77
CA GLY A 104 1.69 -7.53 -5.65
C GLY A 104 2.03 -6.08 -5.89
N ARG A 105 1.23 -5.44 -6.74
CA ARG A 105 1.29 -4.01 -7.01
C ARG A 105 -0.11 -3.47 -7.08
N PHE A 106 -0.26 -2.21 -6.72
CA PHE A 106 -1.53 -1.51 -6.85
C PHE A 106 -1.26 -0.03 -7.09
N LYS A 107 -2.25 0.67 -7.62
CA LYS A 107 -2.16 2.10 -7.90
C LYS A 107 -3.24 2.85 -7.16
N LEU A 108 -2.89 4.00 -6.60
CA LEU A 108 -3.85 4.94 -6.03
C LEU A 108 -3.69 6.30 -6.70
N ARG A 109 -4.79 7.02 -6.85
CA ARG A 109 -4.77 8.41 -7.32
C ARG A 109 -4.82 9.34 -6.12
N VAL A 110 -3.84 10.22 -5.98
CA VAL A 110 -3.71 11.13 -4.84
C VAL A 110 -3.53 12.53 -5.41
N GLN A 111 -4.46 13.45 -5.10
CA GLN A 111 -4.42 14.82 -5.60
C GLN A 111 -4.29 14.91 -7.13
N GLY A 112 -4.97 14.01 -7.86
CA GLY A 112 -4.93 13.95 -9.32
C GLY A 112 -3.67 13.31 -9.93
N ARG A 113 -2.72 12.84 -9.11
CA ARG A 113 -1.54 12.08 -9.53
C ARG A 113 -1.73 10.59 -9.25
N GLU A 114 -1.31 9.73 -10.16
CA GLU A 114 -1.23 8.29 -9.89
C GLU A 114 0.09 7.94 -9.20
N VAL A 115 -0.01 7.17 -8.12
CA VAL A 115 1.13 6.66 -7.34
C VAL A 115 1.09 5.15 -7.41
N ASP A 116 2.20 4.56 -7.89
CA ASP A 116 2.40 3.12 -7.91
C ASP A 116 2.89 2.65 -6.53
N PHE A 117 2.33 1.55 -6.05
CA PHE A 117 2.76 0.88 -4.84
C PHE A 117 3.18 -0.55 -5.13
N ARG A 118 4.18 -1.02 -4.39
CA ARG A 118 4.52 -2.44 -4.33
C ARG A 118 4.19 -2.98 -2.95
N LEU A 119 3.43 -4.06 -2.90
CA LEU A 119 3.07 -4.76 -1.69
C LEU A 119 3.85 -6.06 -1.61
N SER A 120 4.47 -6.33 -0.47
CA SER A 120 5.06 -7.62 -0.14
C SER A 120 4.44 -8.11 1.17
N ILE A 121 3.98 -9.36 1.21
CA ILE A 121 3.36 -10.00 2.36
C ILE A 121 4.21 -11.21 2.75
N MET A 122 4.53 -11.32 4.03
CA MET A 122 5.32 -12.40 4.60
C MET A 122 4.55 -13.07 5.74
N PRO A 123 4.46 -14.42 5.75
CA PRO A 123 3.96 -15.15 6.91
C PRO A 123 4.83 -14.86 8.15
N SER A 124 4.18 -14.64 9.29
CA SER A 124 4.80 -14.29 10.56
C SER A 124 4.22 -15.13 11.70
N VAL A 125 4.84 -15.11 12.88
CA VAL A 125 4.43 -15.92 14.04
C VAL A 125 3.00 -15.58 14.49
N PHE A 126 2.61 -14.31 14.35
CA PHE A 126 1.32 -13.80 14.83
C PHE A 126 0.30 -13.52 13.72
N GLY A 127 0.62 -13.86 12.47
CA GLY A 127 -0.23 -13.54 11.32
C GLY A 127 0.60 -13.30 10.07
N GLU A 128 0.35 -12.18 9.39
CA GLU A 128 1.01 -11.82 8.15
C GLU A 128 1.56 -10.40 8.27
N ASP A 129 2.85 -10.24 8.04
CA ASP A 129 3.46 -8.92 7.96
C ASP A 129 3.36 -8.41 6.53
N ALA A 130 3.04 -7.13 6.37
CA ALA A 130 2.94 -6.50 5.05
C ALA A 130 3.85 -5.28 4.97
N VAL A 131 4.52 -5.12 3.83
CA VAL A 131 5.33 -3.94 3.52
C VAL A 131 4.80 -3.33 2.23
N VAL A 132 4.38 -2.07 2.32
CA VAL A 132 3.97 -1.25 1.19
C VAL A 132 5.11 -0.30 0.87
N ARG A 133 5.70 -0.44 -0.31
CA ARG A 133 6.69 0.50 -0.84
C ARG A 133 6.02 1.49 -1.77
N VAL A 134 6.27 2.76 -1.53
CA VAL A 134 5.84 3.85 -2.39
C VAL A 134 6.82 3.96 -3.56
N LEU A 135 6.33 3.81 -4.80
CA LEU A 135 7.10 3.98 -6.02
C LEU A 135 6.69 5.28 -6.71
N ASP A 136 6.79 6.39 -5.98
CA ASP A 136 6.48 7.70 -6.51
C ASP A 136 7.62 8.20 -7.41
N ARG A 137 7.40 8.14 -8.73
CA ARG A 137 8.39 8.61 -9.71
C ARG A 137 8.66 10.11 -9.63
N ALA A 138 7.69 10.90 -9.14
CA ALA A 138 7.84 12.36 -9.03
C ALA A 138 8.80 12.77 -7.91
N GLN A 139 8.87 12.01 -6.81
CA GLN A 139 9.84 12.25 -5.74
C GLN A 139 11.29 12.00 -6.20
N VAL A 140 11.50 11.02 -7.07
CA VAL A 140 12.84 10.66 -7.57
C VAL A 140 13.42 11.77 -8.47
N GLU A 141 12.59 12.44 -9.28
CA GLU A 141 13.06 13.56 -10.13
C GLU A 141 13.45 14.80 -9.30
N ALA A 142 12.73 15.09 -8.20
CA ALA A 142 13.03 16.23 -7.33
C ALA A 142 14.38 16.08 -6.58
N GLN A 143 14.85 14.84 -6.34
CA GLN A 143 16.14 14.55 -5.71
C GLN A 143 17.28 14.30 -6.72
N GLY A 144 16.98 14.28 -8.03
CA GLY A 144 17.87 13.78 -9.08
C GLY A 144 18.66 14.83 -9.89
N THR A 145 18.45 16.13 -9.69
CA THR A 145 19.30 17.16 -10.33
C THR A 145 20.55 17.41 -9.48
N LEU A 146 21.38 16.37 -9.33
CA LEU A 146 22.79 16.54 -8.98
C LEU A 146 23.54 16.65 -10.31
N THR A 147 23.50 17.85 -10.90
CA THR A 147 24.42 18.20 -11.98
C THR A 147 25.84 18.13 -11.43
N LEU A 148 26.59 17.12 -11.87
CA LEU A 148 28.04 17.09 -11.74
C LEU A 148 28.58 18.12 -12.74
N ASP A 149 28.88 19.33 -12.24
CA ASP A 149 29.78 20.27 -12.90
C ASP A 149 31.25 19.84 -12.70
#